data_AF-A0A1F4FH91-F1
#
_entry.id   AF-A0A1F4FH91-F1
#
_cell.length_a   1.000
_cell.length_b   1.000
_cell.length_c   1.000
_cell.angle_alpha   90.00
_cell.angle_beta   90.00
_cell.angle_gamma   90.00
#
_symmetry.space_group_name_H-M   'P 1'
#
loop_
_entity.id
_entity.type
_entity.pdbx_description
1 polymer ?
#
loop_
_entity_poly.entity_id
_entity_poly.type
_entity_poly.pdbx_seq_one_letter_code
_entity_poly.pdbx_strand_id
1 'polypeptide(L)'
;MPPLAQDIRNARAAVERVLDELGVRGFVYTVEQKEAGWVLSVECATEGGWQSVVLAVDPAELNASLGDPAVRAKLRAAWAPRLQACAIRPTARGA
;
A
#
# COMPACT_ATOMS: atom_id res chain seq x y z
N MET A 1 16.19 -0.60 -17.72
CA MET A 1 15.18 0.21 -18.42
C MET A 1 14.48 1.03 -17.35
N PRO A 2 14.42 2.37 -17.47
CA PRO A 2 13.68 3.20 -16.51
C PRO A 2 12.19 2.81 -16.55
N PRO A 3 11.45 3.02 -15.45
CA PRO A 3 10.06 2.62 -15.38
C PRO A 3 9.26 3.55 -16.30
N LEU A 4 8.34 3.03 -17.10
CA LEU A 4 7.52 3.90 -17.93
C LEU A 4 6.60 4.71 -17.00
N ALA A 5 6.31 5.97 -17.36
CA ALA A 5 5.40 6.80 -16.58
C ALA A 5 4.02 6.14 -16.38
N GLN A 6 3.63 5.25 -17.30
CA GLN A 6 2.43 4.42 -17.17
C GLN A 6 2.52 3.40 -16.03
N ASP A 7 3.69 2.77 -15.84
CA ASP A 7 3.89 1.78 -14.79
C ASP A 7 3.74 2.42 -13.41
N ILE A 8 4.30 3.62 -13.22
CA ILE A 8 4.17 4.36 -11.96
C ILE A 8 2.71 4.73 -11.70
N ARG A 9 1.98 5.19 -12.73
CA ARG A 9 0.55 5.49 -12.58
C ARG A 9 -0.27 4.26 -12.18
N ASN A 10 -0.04 3.13 -12.85
CA ASN A 10 -0.75 1.88 -12.55
C ASN A 10 -0.40 1.37 -11.15
N ALA A 11 0.87 1.43 -10.77
CA ALA A 11 1.31 1.05 -9.44
C ALA A 11 0.65 1.91 -8.37
N ARG A 12 0.60 3.23 -8.54
CA ARG A 12 -0.09 4.15 -7.60
C ARG A 12 -1.58 3.79 -7.46
N ALA A 13 -2.28 3.58 -8.57
CA ALA A 13 -3.69 3.17 -8.55
C ALA A 13 -3.90 1.82 -7.85
N ALA A 14 -2.99 0.86 -8.05
CA ALA A 14 -3.03 -0.44 -7.39
C ALA A 14 -2.81 -0.33 -5.88
N VAL A 15 -1.80 0.44 -5.47
CA VAL A 15 -1.49 0.72 -4.06
C VAL A 15 -2.68 1.37 -3.37
N GLU A 16 -3.24 2.43 -3.94
CA GLU A 16 -4.40 3.14 -3.37
C GLU A 16 -5.58 2.18 -3.15
N ARG A 17 -5.85 1.31 -4.13
CA ARG A 17 -6.94 0.33 -4.02
C ARG A 17 -6.69 -0.70 -2.92
N VAL A 18 -5.47 -1.19 -2.75
CA VAL A 18 -5.14 -2.15 -1.68
C VAL A 18 -5.19 -1.47 -0.31
N LEU A 19 -4.68 -0.25 -0.17
CA LEU A 19 -4.73 0.50 1.09
C LEU A 19 -6.17 0.83 1.51
N ASP A 20 -7.03 1.19 0.54
CA ASP A 20 -8.47 1.40 0.76
C ASP A 20 -9.16 0.11 1.24
N GLU A 21 -8.90 -1.03 0.58
CA GLU A 21 -9.45 -2.34 1.00
C GLU A 21 -8.91 -2.83 2.36
N LEU A 22 -7.77 -2.31 2.82
CA LEU A 22 -7.22 -2.54 4.15
C LEU A 22 -7.79 -1.59 5.22
N GLY A 23 -8.53 -0.55 4.83
CA GLY A 23 -9.07 0.45 5.74
C GLY A 23 -8.01 1.37 6.34
N VAL A 24 -6.85 1.52 5.68
CA VAL A 24 -5.82 2.47 6.10
C VAL A 24 -6.32 3.88 5.78
N ARG A 25 -6.36 4.77 6.78
CA ARG A 25 -6.81 6.16 6.62
C ARG A 25 -5.77 7.11 7.20
N GLY A 26 -5.71 8.34 6.69
CA GLY A 26 -4.74 9.33 7.15
C GLY A 26 -3.30 8.89 6.88
N PHE A 27 -2.99 8.61 5.61
CA PHE A 27 -1.69 8.13 5.17
C PHE A 27 -1.09 9.03 4.09
N VAL A 28 0.24 9.02 4.03
CA VAL A 28 1.04 9.47 2.91
C VAL A 28 1.77 8.24 2.36
N TYR A 29 1.88 8.12 1.05
CA TYR A 29 2.62 7.02 0.46
C TYR A 29 3.43 7.48 -0.74
N THR A 30 4.53 6.76 -0.98
CA THR A 30 5.42 6.99 -2.13
C THR A 30 5.74 5.64 -2.75
N VAL A 31 5.63 5.54 -4.08
CA VAL A 31 6.04 4.38 -4.87
C VAL A 31 7.20 4.82 -5.76
N GLU A 32 8.34 4.16 -5.61
CA GLU A 32 9.56 4.54 -6.33
C GLU A 32 10.30 3.29 -6.82
N GLN A 33 10.96 3.41 -7.97
CA GLN A 33 11.94 2.42 -8.40
C GLN A 33 13.30 2.76 -7.81
N LYS A 34 13.87 1.83 -7.05
CA LYS A 34 15.25 1.88 -6.54
C LYS A 34 16.12 0.87 -7.30
N GLU A 35 17.43 0.92 -7.09
CA GLU A 35 18.38 -0.02 -7.70
C GLU A 35 18.04 -1.49 -7.39
N ALA A 36 17.54 -1.76 -6.17
CA ALA A 36 17.16 -3.10 -5.72
C ALA A 36 15.74 -3.53 -6.14
N GLY A 37 14.99 -2.68 -6.84
CA GLY A 37 13.60 -2.94 -7.24
C GLY A 37 12.63 -1.85 -6.79
N TRP A 38 11.34 -2.10 -6.97
CA TRP A 38 10.31 -1.15 -6.60
C TRP A 38 10.01 -1.22 -5.11
N VAL A 39 9.81 -0.04 -4.52
CA VAL A 39 9.55 0.11 -3.09
C VAL A 39 8.33 0.99 -2.91
N LEU A 40 7.45 0.54 -2.01
CA LEU A 40 6.34 1.31 -1.47
C LEU A 40 6.70 1.72 -0.05
N SER A 41 6.73 3.02 0.21
CA SER A 41 6.78 3.59 1.56
C SER A 41 5.40 4.11 1.93
N VAL A 42 4.91 3.74 3.10
CA VAL A 42 3.62 4.20 3.65
C VAL A 42 3.87 4.80 5.02
N GLU A 43 3.51 6.07 5.18
CA GLU A 43 3.51 6.77 6.46
C GLU A 43 2.06 6.97 6.90
N CYS A 44 1.70 6.48 8.08
CA CYS A 44 0.33 6.49 8.57
C CYS A 44 0.26 7.02 10.00
N ALA A 45 -0.86 7.65 10.34
CA ALA A 45 -1.16 8.02 11.72
C ALA A 45 -1.67 6.79 12.51
N THR A 46 -1.13 6.58 13.71
CA THR A 46 -1.53 5.54 14.67
C THR A 46 -1.84 6.19 16.03
N GLU A 47 -2.39 5.42 16.99
CA GLU A 47 -2.62 5.91 18.36
C GLU A 47 -1.32 6.40 19.05
N GLY A 48 -0.16 5.88 18.64
CA GLY A 48 1.16 6.26 19.17
C GLY A 48 1.87 7.36 18.38
N GLY A 49 1.22 7.97 17.38
CA GLY A 49 1.83 8.93 16.46
C GLY A 49 2.04 8.36 15.06
N TRP A 50 2.97 8.95 14.31
CA TRP A 50 3.24 8.54 12.92
C TRP A 50 4.12 7.29 12.86
N GLN A 51 3.75 6.33 12.02
CA GLN A 51 4.53 5.14 11.73
C GLN A 51 4.86 5.08 10.23
N SER A 52 6.10 4.70 9.90
CA SER A 52 6.53 4.46 8.53
C SER A 52 6.71 2.96 8.28
N VAL A 53 6.19 2.47 7.16
CA VAL A 53 6.28 1.08 6.71
C VAL A 53 6.83 1.05 5.30
N VAL A 54 7.88 0.25 5.08
CA VAL A 54 8.51 0.07 3.77
C VAL A 54 8.27 -1.35 3.27
N LEU A 55 7.77 -1.47 2.06
CA LEU A 55 7.38 -2.71 1.41
C LEU A 55 8.11 -2.85 0.08
N ALA A 56 8.78 -3.97 -0.14
CA ALA A 56 9.21 -4.35 -1.48
C ALA A 56 7.97 -4.76 -2.29
N VAL A 57 7.85 -4.24 -3.51
CA VAL A 57 6.70 -4.51 -4.39
C VAL A 57 7.18 -4.90 -5.78
N ASP A 58 6.41 -5.76 -6.42
CA ASP A 58 6.63 -6.13 -7.82
C ASP A 58 5.67 -5.31 -8.71
N PRO A 59 6.18 -4.57 -9.70
CA PRO A 59 5.33 -3.72 -10.55
C PRO A 59 4.36 -4.53 -11.43
N ALA A 60 4.72 -5.73 -11.86
CA ALA A 60 3.83 -6.60 -12.62
C ALA A 60 2.71 -7.16 -11.73
N GLU A 61 3.02 -7.52 -10.48
CA GLU A 61 2.01 -7.94 -9.50
C GLU A 61 1.05 -6.80 -9.15
N LEU A 62 1.57 -5.59 -8.92
CA LEU A 62 0.74 -4.40 -8.71
C LEU A 62 -0.18 -4.14 -9.91
N ASN A 63 0.36 -4.18 -11.13
CA ASN A 63 -0.43 -3.96 -12.34
C ASN A 63 -1.50 -5.05 -12.53
N ALA A 64 -1.17 -6.32 -12.29
CA ALA A 64 -2.12 -7.43 -12.35
C ALA A 64 -3.26 -7.27 -11.33
N SER A 65 -2.97 -6.76 -10.12
CA SER A 65 -3.97 -6.58 -9.07
C SER A 65 -5.12 -5.61 -9.42
N LEU A 66 -4.92 -4.75 -10.42
CA LEU A 66 -5.95 -3.85 -10.94
C LEU A 66 -7.09 -4.63 -11.63
N GLY A 67 -6.76 -5.72 -12.33
CA GLY A 67 -7.72 -6.55 -13.06
C GLY A 67 -8.04 -7.88 -12.37
N ASP A 68 -7.14 -8.39 -11.53
CA ASP A 68 -7.26 -9.69 -10.90
C ASP A 68 -7.53 -9.56 -9.37
N PRO A 69 -8.75 -9.91 -8.90
CA PRO A 69 -9.08 -9.86 -7.48
C PRO A 69 -8.32 -10.86 -6.62
N ALA A 70 -7.86 -11.99 -7.17
CA ALA A 70 -7.07 -12.96 -6.43
C ALA A 70 -5.66 -12.43 -6.15
N VAL A 71 -5.03 -11.79 -7.15
CA VAL A 71 -3.74 -11.10 -6.97
C VAL A 71 -3.88 -9.97 -5.95
N ARG A 72 -4.96 -9.19 -6.02
CA ARG A 72 -5.21 -8.12 -5.06
C ARG A 72 -5.42 -8.65 -3.63
N ALA A 73 -6.17 -9.74 -3.47
CA ALA A 73 -6.36 -10.39 -2.18
C ALA A 73 -5.02 -10.91 -1.59
N LYS A 74 -4.13 -11.43 -2.44
CA LYS A 74 -2.77 -11.84 -2.05
C LYS A 74 -1.95 -10.66 -1.54
N LEU A 75 -1.92 -9.54 -2.27
CA LEU A 75 -1.25 -8.31 -1.83
C LEU A 75 -1.81 -7.82 -0.49
N ARG A 76 -3.14 -7.81 -0.36
CA ARG A 76 -3.84 -7.45 0.88
C ARG A 76 -3.39 -8.32 2.06
N ALA A 77 -3.36 -9.64 1.89
CA ALA A 77 -2.93 -10.57 2.92
C ALA A 77 -1.45 -10.36 3.32
N ALA A 78 -0.58 -10.04 2.35
CA ALA A 78 0.83 -9.77 2.60
C ALA A 78 1.07 -8.42 3.32
N TRP A 79 0.23 -7.42 3.09
CA TRP A 79 0.38 -6.07 3.64
C TRP A 79 -0.37 -5.87 4.95
N ALA A 80 -1.49 -6.56 5.15
CA ALA A 80 -2.31 -6.49 6.36
C ALA A 80 -1.52 -6.56 7.68
N PRO A 81 -0.64 -7.56 7.93
CA PRO A 81 0.09 -7.63 9.20
C PRO A 81 1.09 -6.49 9.39
N ARG A 82 1.57 -5.88 8.31
CA ARG A 82 2.54 -4.77 8.36
C ARG A 82 1.85 -3.42 8.55
N LEU A 83 0.63 -3.29 8.03
CA LEU A 83 -0.18 -2.08 8.10
C LEU A 83 -1.30 -2.18 9.15
N GLN A 84 -1.32 -3.22 9.99
CA GLN A 84 -2.37 -3.42 10.99
C GLN A 84 -2.49 -2.26 11.99
N ALA A 85 -1.37 -1.60 12.31
CA ALA A 85 -1.36 -0.42 13.18
C ALA A 85 -1.91 0.83 12.49
N CYS A 86 -1.82 0.87 11.16
CA CYS A 86 -2.35 1.94 10.30
C CYS A 86 -3.83 1.75 9.95
N ALA A 87 -4.29 0.50 9.95
CA ALA A 87 -5.69 0.17 9.71
C ALA A 87 -6.47 0.68 10.92
N ILE A 88 -7.30 1.71 10.70
CA ILE A 88 -8.21 2.17 11.73
C ILE A 88 -9.18 1.01 11.97
N ARG A 89 -8.97 0.24 13.04
CA ARG A 89 -10.11 -0.36 13.73
C ARG A 89 -10.96 0.84 14.11
N PRO A 90 -12.25 0.90 13.74
CA PRO A 90 -13.14 1.85 14.36
C PRO A 90 -13.14 1.49 15.84
N THR A 91 -12.27 2.13 16.62
CA THR A 91 -12.40 2.21 18.05
C THR A 91 -13.68 3.02 18.23
N ALA A 92 -14.77 2.30 18.52
CA ALA A 92 -15.94 2.91 19.12
C ALA A 92 -15.47 3.59 20.40
N ARG A 93 -15.10 4.87 20.32
CA ARG A 93 -14.86 5.72 21.47
C ARG A 93 -15.06 7.18 21.08
N GLY A 94 -16.18 7.72 21.57
CA GLY A 94 -16.60 9.12 21.46
C GLY A 94 -17.97 9.18 20.77
N ALA A 95 -19.10 9.35 21.46
CA ALA A 95 -19.35 9.87 22.80
C ALA A 95 -20.59 9.19 23.41
#